data_AF-A0A2G2K0C2-F1
#
_entry.id   AF-A0A2G2K0C2-F1
#
_cell.length_a   1.000
_cell.length_b   1.000
_cell.length_c   1.000
_cell.angle_alpha   90.00
_cell.angle_beta   90.00
_cell.angle_gamma   90.00
#
_symmetry.space_group_name_H-M   'P 1'
#
loop_
_entity.id
_entity.type
_entity.pdbx_description
1 polymer ?
#
loop_
_entity_poly.entity_id
_entity_poly.type
_entity_poly.pdbx_seq_one_letter_code
_entity_poly.pdbx_strand_id
1 'polypeptide(L)'
;MTTMTRMTMAKTVKLYVSTECGVCEEVKTAVKDKNYEVVGVSADIEMIDIDDIDDDVILENFPGVPGAQYGERTCELYIDEKNQRLMVDCSKD
;
A
#
# COMPACT_ATOMS: atom_id res chain seq x y z
N MET A 1 35.94 -9.31 -11.93
CA MET A 1 34.58 -9.85 -12.13
C MET A 1 33.63 -8.95 -11.37
N THR A 2 33.07 -7.95 -12.04
CA THR A 2 32.16 -6.98 -11.43
C THR A 2 30.76 -7.56 -11.54
N THR A 3 30.30 -8.25 -10.50
CA THR A 3 28.93 -8.71 -10.41
C THR A 3 28.05 -7.47 -10.37
N MET A 4 27.43 -7.12 -11.51
CA MET A 4 26.36 -6.14 -11.54
C MET A 4 25.24 -6.72 -10.68
N THR A 5 25.14 -6.24 -9.44
CA THR A 5 23.95 -6.40 -8.61
C THR A 5 22.80 -5.84 -9.43
N ARG A 6 22.00 -6.72 -10.04
CA ARG A 6 20.66 -6.34 -10.47
C ARG A 6 19.99 -5.82 -9.21
N MET A 7 19.90 -4.51 -9.07
CA MET A 7 18.96 -3.89 -8.16
C MET A 7 17.59 -4.26 -8.74
N THR A 8 17.09 -5.45 -8.43
CA THR A 8 15.66 -5.70 -8.43
C THR A 8 15.10 -4.59 -7.56
N MET A 9 14.49 -3.57 -8.17
CA MET A 9 13.64 -2.62 -7.47
C MET A 9 12.79 -3.46 -6.52
N ALA A 10 12.99 -3.30 -5.21
CA ALA A 10 12.14 -3.96 -4.25
C ALA A 10 10.73 -3.52 -4.60
N LYS A 11 9.89 -4.48 -5.04
CA LYS A 11 8.52 -4.14 -5.43
C LYS A 11 7.81 -3.70 -4.15
N THR A 12 7.34 -2.46 -4.10
CA THR A 12 6.56 -1.90 -3.00
C THR A 12 5.08 -2.06 -3.26
N VAL A 13 4.31 -2.21 -2.20
CA VAL A 13 2.86 -2.00 -2.23
C VAL A 13 2.61 -0.52 -2.01
N LYS A 14 2.00 0.13 -2.98
CA LYS A 14 1.56 1.52 -2.87
C LYS A 14 0.25 1.56 -2.09
N LEU A 15 0.24 2.26 -0.98
CA LEU A 15 -0.95 2.48 -0.16
C LEU A 15 -1.40 3.93 -0.32
N TYR A 16 -2.55 4.12 -0.97
CA TYR A 16 -3.16 5.41 -1.20
C TYR A 16 -4.08 5.77 -0.03
N VAL A 17 -3.87 6.97 0.50
CA VAL A 17 -4.61 7.52 1.64
C VAL A 17 -4.91 9.00 1.37
N SER A 18 -5.94 9.53 2.03
CA SER A 18 -6.30 10.95 2.00
C SER A 18 -6.58 11.42 3.43
N THR A 19 -6.39 12.70 3.70
CA THR A 19 -6.80 13.37 4.95
C THR A 19 -8.32 13.50 5.07
N GLU A 20 -9.07 13.48 3.96
CA GLU A 20 -10.54 13.51 3.97
C GLU A 20 -11.16 12.12 4.24
N CYS A 21 -10.34 11.08 4.28
CA CYS A 21 -10.75 9.71 4.52
C CYS A 21 -10.64 9.35 6.01
N GLY A 22 -11.77 9.29 6.71
CA GLY A 22 -11.80 9.02 8.16
C GLY A 22 -11.12 7.70 8.57
N VAL A 23 -11.27 6.64 7.75
CA VAL A 23 -10.63 5.34 7.99
C VAL A 23 -9.13 5.37 7.67
N CYS A 24 -8.68 6.31 6.83
CA CYS A 24 -7.28 6.39 6.41
C CYS A 24 -6.35 6.78 7.56
N GLU A 25 -6.83 7.48 8.59
CA GLU A 25 -6.00 7.81 9.77
C GLU A 25 -5.56 6.55 10.54
N GLU A 26 -6.43 5.55 10.65
CA GLU A 26 -6.10 4.26 11.28
C GLU A 26 -5.06 3.50 10.44
N VAL A 27 -5.25 3.50 9.11
CA VAL A 27 -4.32 2.87 8.17
C VAL A 27 -2.95 3.57 8.20
N LYS A 28 -2.93 4.92 8.18
CA LYS A 28 -1.71 5.74 8.28
C LYS A 28 -0.95 5.40 9.57
N THR A 29 -1.67 5.30 10.69
CA THR A 29 -1.08 4.96 12.00
C THR A 29 -0.51 3.54 11.99
N ALA A 30 -1.26 2.55 11.51
CA ALA A 30 -0.81 1.17 11.43
C ALA A 30 0.47 1.01 10.60
N VAL A 31 0.60 1.72 9.48
CA VAL A 31 1.82 1.69 8.66
C VAL A 31 2.99 2.41 9.35
N LYS A 32 2.77 3.57 9.96
CA LYS A 32 3.80 4.31 10.71
C LYS A 32 4.36 3.49 11.88
N ASP A 33 3.49 2.77 12.58
CA ASP A 33 3.85 1.89 13.70
C ASP A 33 4.43 0.53 13.25
N LYS A 34 4.51 0.30 11.93
CA LYS A 34 4.87 -0.99 11.32
C LYS A 34 3.99 -2.15 11.81
N ASN A 35 2.76 -1.83 12.17
CA ASN A 35 1.74 -2.77 12.60
C ASN A 35 0.88 -3.17 11.38
N TYR A 36 1.51 -3.81 10.40
CA TYR A 36 0.85 -4.31 9.21
C TYR A 36 1.41 -5.67 8.77
N GLU A 37 0.66 -6.39 7.95
CA GLU A 37 1.14 -7.56 7.23
C GLU A 37 0.69 -7.51 5.77
N VAL A 38 1.64 -7.77 4.87
CA VAL A 38 1.38 -7.93 3.45
C VAL A 38 1.26 -9.43 3.15
N VAL A 39 0.12 -9.84 2.62
CA VAL A 39 -0.18 -11.23 2.29
C VAL A 39 -0.08 -11.45 0.78
N GLY A 40 0.43 -12.61 0.37
CA GLY A 40 0.55 -13.01 -1.03
C GLY A 40 1.81 -12.50 -1.74
N VAL A 41 2.47 -11.45 -1.24
CA VAL A 41 3.73 -10.92 -1.80
C VAL A 41 4.72 -10.55 -0.69
N SER A 42 6.02 -10.59 -1.01
CA SER A 42 7.07 -10.03 -0.15
C SER A 42 7.41 -8.63 -0.64
N ALA A 43 6.86 -7.63 0.05
CA ALA A 43 6.93 -6.23 -0.34
C ALA A 43 6.79 -5.33 0.89
N ASP A 44 7.52 -4.21 0.90
CA ASP A 44 7.30 -3.13 1.85
C ASP A 44 6.11 -2.26 1.39
N ILE A 45 5.52 -1.51 2.32
CA ILE A 45 4.48 -0.52 2.01
C ILE A 45 5.11 0.85 1.77
N GLU A 46 4.75 1.48 0.66
CA GLU A 46 4.98 2.88 0.34
C GLU A 46 3.66 3.64 0.48
N MET A 47 3.61 4.61 1.38
CA MET A 47 2.40 5.40 1.61
C MET A 47 2.38 6.61 0.67
N ILE A 48 1.24 6.80 0.01
CA ILE A 48 1.00 7.87 -0.96
C ILE A 48 -0.20 8.66 -0.47
N ASP A 49 0.02 9.92 -0.11
CA ASP A 49 -1.07 10.86 0.20
C ASP A 49 -1.58 11.44 -1.11
N ILE A 50 -2.83 11.16 -1.45
CA ILE A 50 -3.41 11.62 -2.72
C ILE A 50 -3.73 13.12 -2.69
N ASP A 51 -3.85 13.71 -1.51
CA ASP A 51 -4.14 15.14 -1.38
C ASP A 51 -2.95 16.00 -1.81
N ASP A 52 -1.75 15.41 -1.81
CA ASP A 52 -0.49 16.03 -2.27
C ASP A 52 -0.20 15.78 -3.76
N ILE A 53 -1.09 15.06 -4.46
CA ILE A 53 -0.93 14.71 -5.86
C ILE A 53 -1.92 15.53 -6.71
N ASP A 54 -1.47 16.04 -7.85
CA ASP A 54 -2.36 16.69 -8.81
C ASP A 54 -3.44 15.71 -9.31
N ASP A 55 -4.70 16.15 -9.35
CA ASP A 55 -5.87 15.35 -9.79
C ASP A 55 -5.70 14.75 -11.21
N ASP A 56 -4.81 15.32 -12.02
CA ASP A 56 -4.46 14.82 -13.36
C ASP A 56 -3.64 13.51 -13.33
N VAL A 57 -3.15 13.09 -12.15
CA VAL A 57 -2.37 11.86 -11.92
C VAL A 57 -3.25 10.75 -11.32
N ILE A 58 -4.57 10.78 -11.53
CA ILE A 58 -5.41 9.63 -11.22
C ILE A 58 -5.01 8.49 -12.17
N LEU A 59 -4.23 7.56 -11.61
CA LEU A 59 -3.77 6.35 -12.28
C LEU A 59 -4.98 5.58 -12.82
N GLU A 60 -4.92 5.08 -14.05
CA GLU A 60 -6.02 4.34 -14.69
C GLU A 60 -6.53 3.14 -13.86
N ASN A 61 -5.75 2.69 -12.87
CA ASN A 61 -6.06 1.61 -11.93
C ASN A 61 -6.08 2.08 -10.47
N PHE A 62 -6.50 3.31 -10.20
CA PHE A 62 -6.56 3.84 -8.84
C PHE A 62 -7.57 3.05 -7.98
N PRO A 63 -7.13 2.43 -6.88
CA PRO A 63 -7.99 1.55 -6.08
C PRO A 63 -8.97 2.31 -5.15
N GLY A 64 -8.93 3.64 -5.12
CA GLY A 64 -9.65 4.47 -4.16
C GLY A 64 -8.85 4.76 -2.89
N VAL A 65 -9.47 5.45 -1.92
CA VAL A 65 -8.91 5.71 -0.58
C VAL A 65 -9.85 5.20 0.52
N PRO A 66 -9.37 4.41 1.49
CA PRO A 66 -8.05 3.79 1.49
C PRO A 66 -7.96 2.70 0.41
N GLY A 67 -6.83 2.59 -0.28
CA GLY A 67 -6.63 1.59 -1.31
C GLY A 67 -5.17 1.19 -1.45
N ALA A 68 -4.89 -0.05 -1.84
CA ALA A 68 -3.54 -0.54 -2.02
C ALA A 68 -3.33 -1.16 -3.40
N GLN A 69 -2.11 -1.06 -3.92
CA GLN A 69 -1.74 -1.55 -5.24
C GLN A 69 -0.33 -2.14 -5.24
N TYR A 70 -0.17 -3.28 -5.89
CA TYR A 70 1.12 -3.92 -6.13
C TYR A 70 1.36 -4.12 -7.63
N GLY A 71 2.18 -3.25 -8.23
CA GLY A 71 2.31 -3.18 -9.68
C GLY A 71 1.01 -2.69 -10.31
N GLU A 72 0.37 -3.53 -11.14
CA GLU A 72 -0.91 -3.21 -11.80
C GLU A 72 -2.13 -3.76 -11.03
N ARG A 73 -1.91 -4.52 -9.95
CA ARG A 73 -2.97 -5.22 -9.22
C ARG A 73 -3.41 -4.45 -7.99
N THR A 74 -4.71 -4.41 -7.73
CA THR A 74 -5.28 -3.86 -6.49
C THR A 74 -5.18 -4.90 -5.38
N CYS A 75 -4.78 -4.47 -4.18
CA CYS A 75 -4.77 -5.29 -2.98
C CYS A 75 -5.97 -4.94 -2.09
N GLU A 76 -6.51 -5.93 -1.40
CA GLU A 76 -7.58 -5.74 -0.42
C GLU A 76 -7.01 -5.22 0.90
N LEU A 77 -7.69 -4.26 1.52
CA LEU A 77 -7.33 -3.68 2.81
C LEU A 77 -8.38 -4.01 3.85
N TYR A 78 -7.95 -4.51 5.01
CA TYR A 78 -8.83 -4.69 6.15
C TYR A 78 -8.04 -4.66 7.46
N ILE A 79 -8.71 -4.29 8.55
CA ILE A 79 -8.14 -4.39 9.90
C ILE A 79 -8.51 -5.76 10.46
N ASP A 80 -7.50 -6.54 10.84
CA ASP A 80 -7.72 -7.74 11.62
C ASP A 80 -8.05 -7.34 13.06
N GLU A 81 -9.34 -7.37 13.41
CA GLU A 81 -9.83 -7.00 14.75
C GLU A 81 -9.19 -7.84 15.86
N LYS A 82 -8.81 -9.09 15.57
CA LYS A 82 -8.25 -10.01 16.56
C LYS A 82 -6.84 -9.60 16.98
N ASN A 83 -6.04 -9.19 16.00
CA ASN A 83 -4.64 -8.80 16.22
C ASN A 83 -4.44 -7.27 16.19
N GLN A 84 -5.51 -6.51 15.98
CA GLN A 84 -5.52 -5.05 15.84
C GLN A 84 -4.44 -4.57 14.84
N ARG A 85 -4.37 -5.22 13.68
CA ARG A 85 -3.30 -5.03 12.68
C ARG A 85 -3.87 -4.81 11.29
N LEU A 86 -3.25 -3.93 10.52
CA LEU A 86 -3.60 -3.73 9.11
C LEU A 86 -3.17 -4.95 8.27
N MET A 87 -4.11 -5.52 7.53
CA MET A 87 -3.85 -6.57 6.56
C MET A 87 -3.95 -5.99 5.15
N VAL A 88 -2.90 -6.22 4.36
CA VAL A 88 -2.82 -5.82 2.96
C VAL A 88 -2.70 -7.08 2.12
N ASP A 89 -3.83 -7.54 1.61
CA ASP A 89 -3.91 -8.81 0.88
C ASP A 89 -3.75 -8.57 -0.63
N CYS A 90 -2.57 -8.92 -1.14
CA CYS A 90 -2.22 -8.89 -2.55
C CYS A 90 -2.17 -10.31 -3.17
N SER A 91 -2.83 -11.29 -2.53
CA SER A 91 -2.85 -12.68 -2.98
C SER A 91 -3.82 -12.94 -4.13
N LYS A 92 -4.83 -12.08 -4.31
CA LYS A 92 -5.79 -12.13 -5.41
C LYS A 92 -5.28 -11.33 -6.61
N ASP A 93 -5.56 -11.85 -7.80
CA ASP A 93 -5.30 -11.20 -9.09
C ASP A 93 -6.52 -10.40 -9.56
#